data_AF-A0A225DJL5-F1
#
_entry.id   AF-A0A225DJL5-F1
#
_cell.length_a   1.000
_cell.length_b   1.000
_cell.length_c   1.000
_cell.angle_alpha   90.00
_cell.angle_beta   90.00
_cell.angle_gamma   90.00
#
_symmetry.space_group_name_H-M   'P 1'
#
loop_
_entity.id
_entity.type
_entity.pdbx_description
1 polymer ?
#
loop_
_entity_poly.entity_id
_entity_poly.type
_entity_poly.pdbx_seq_one_letter_code
_entity_poly.pdbx_strand_id
1 'polypeptide(L)'
;MAVLAVLVAAPAPAADLPGFRKSVWFGESVREEWVGDGVRVLANAPAKFDPTKPTRLVVFATPNGNTIEQTLGCGPAAGLDWHFDIQHVAAQVRKLRTISPEENIVLVCTEAEGLSWPAWKRKFKDGPARVRKIVEAVRTWVPGDNVRISLAGHSGGGSFLFGYLDGADAIPDAVDRVVGLDANYSYSDADKHGDKLLAWLKGDPSRRLVVIAYDDRNVMVNGKPVVGADGGTFRATGRMQARFARDMTFAETTTDDITTRTALDGRLALIVHANPKNRILHTALVGEMNGLLRGLTDPAAKPVWGTFGGPRAYTEWVQPAPGIPKRPADAVGGTAFFQTLDGLTPAAREEAIEREILRGNIPDFLRAFRRVTVKAKDAAGKEHTATFEVMPDYLAVGSDADFVRVPMTPMTAARIADAFGCALPTRKVVDEVYRAASVKWDPKPMTEARESPATFLRHNTLIKEQLAGEKPGELVAGVKKDIVITNRLAEKSNRVAIYGWHKPDGKAIQPLTIVHRDTYVDYSHGVRLMSRTVTVDGKPRDVRHVLYAADLCSLLSDEGPILRPAY
;
A
#
# COMPACT_ATOMS: atom_id res chain seq x y z
N MET A 1 -21.44 41.14 36.75
CA MET A 1 -20.95 39.81 36.34
C MET A 1 -21.24 39.65 34.85
N ALA A 2 -20.23 39.73 34.00
CA ALA A 2 -20.37 39.44 32.57
C ALA A 2 -19.73 38.07 32.31
N VAL A 3 -20.58 37.10 31.95
CA VAL A 3 -20.14 35.74 31.59
C VAL A 3 -19.62 35.80 30.16
N LEU A 4 -18.32 35.57 30.00
CA LEU A 4 -17.66 35.45 28.70
C LEU A 4 -18.05 34.08 28.11
N ALA A 5 -18.93 34.08 27.10
CA ALA A 5 -19.22 32.88 26.32
C ALA A 5 -18.01 32.57 25.43
N VAL A 6 -17.29 31.51 25.75
CA VAL A 6 -16.25 30.93 24.88
C VAL A 6 -16.96 30.28 23.70
N LEU A 7 -16.95 30.92 22.53
CA LEU A 7 -17.30 30.27 21.27
C LEU A 7 -16.25 29.19 20.98
N VAL A 8 -16.64 27.93 21.16
CA VAL A 8 -15.89 26.79 20.63
C VAL A 8 -16.06 26.82 19.10
N ALA A 9 -14.98 27.12 18.38
CA ALA A 9 -14.96 27.06 16.93
C ALA A 9 -15.33 25.64 16.47
N ALA A 10 -16.21 25.55 15.46
CA ALA A 10 -16.53 24.28 14.83
C ALA A 10 -15.24 23.63 14.27
N PRO A 11 -15.08 22.30 14.36
CA PRO A 11 -13.90 21.63 13.81
C PRO A 11 -13.78 21.92 12.31
N ALA A 12 -12.59 22.31 11.87
CA ALA A 12 -12.30 22.53 10.45
C ALA A 12 -12.63 21.26 9.65
N PRO A 13 -13.23 21.38 8.45
CA PRO A 13 -13.49 20.24 7.60
C PRO A 13 -12.17 19.54 7.24
N ALA A 14 -12.16 18.21 7.29
CA ALA A 14 -11.02 17.43 6.83
C ALA A 14 -10.73 17.77 5.36
N ALA A 15 -9.47 18.09 5.05
CA ALA A 15 -9.08 18.39 3.68
C ALA A 15 -8.81 17.09 2.91
N ASP A 16 -9.37 16.97 1.71
CA ASP A 16 -8.96 15.91 0.78
C ASP A 16 -7.56 16.23 0.24
N LEU A 17 -6.67 15.24 0.30
CA LEU A 17 -5.29 15.39 -0.14
C LEU A 17 -5.19 15.15 -1.66
N PRO A 18 -4.57 16.05 -2.44
CA PRO A 18 -4.43 15.87 -3.88
C PRO A 18 -3.71 14.57 -4.26
N GLY A 19 -4.35 13.78 -5.12
CA GLY A 19 -3.82 12.49 -5.59
C GLY A 19 -3.93 11.36 -4.58
N PHE A 20 -4.59 11.57 -3.44
CA PHE A 20 -4.93 10.49 -2.51
C PHE A 20 -6.35 9.99 -2.79
N ARG A 21 -6.51 8.67 -2.70
CA ARG A 21 -7.80 7.97 -2.75
C ARG A 21 -8.13 7.42 -1.36
N LYS A 22 -9.42 7.21 -1.06
CA LYS A 22 -9.81 6.58 0.20
C LYS A 22 -9.35 5.12 0.25
N SER A 23 -8.80 4.73 1.39
CA SER A 23 -8.54 3.33 1.76
C SER A 23 -9.85 2.66 2.15
N VAL A 24 -9.92 1.33 1.97
CA VAL A 24 -11.03 0.53 2.51
C VAL A 24 -10.94 0.36 4.04
N TRP A 25 -9.75 0.55 4.63
CA TRP A 25 -9.51 0.33 6.05
C TRP A 25 -9.27 1.65 6.80
N PHE A 26 -9.84 1.73 8.01
CA PHE A 26 -9.61 2.80 9.00
C PHE A 26 -9.93 4.23 8.54
N GLY A 27 -10.69 4.40 7.45
CA GLY A 27 -11.05 5.71 6.89
C GLY A 27 -9.86 6.51 6.32
N GLU A 28 -8.69 5.87 6.22
CA GLU A 28 -7.43 6.49 5.77
C GLU A 28 -7.51 6.87 4.28
N SER A 29 -6.53 7.65 3.82
CA SER A 29 -6.34 7.90 2.39
C SER A 29 -4.96 7.45 1.96
N VAL A 30 -4.83 6.89 0.76
CA VAL A 30 -3.58 6.38 0.21
C VAL A 30 -3.24 7.03 -1.12
N ARG A 31 -1.94 7.15 -1.41
CA ARG A 31 -1.43 7.54 -2.72
C ARG A 31 -0.30 6.58 -3.08
N GLU A 32 -0.35 6.01 -4.28
CA GLU A 32 0.65 5.06 -4.78
C GLU A 32 1.18 5.54 -6.13
N GLU A 33 2.51 5.58 -6.28
CA GLU A 33 3.16 6.02 -7.51
C GLU A 33 4.58 5.45 -7.63
N TRP A 34 5.01 5.20 -8.87
CA TRP A 34 6.44 5.02 -9.16
C TRP A 34 7.09 6.38 -9.34
N VAL A 35 7.95 6.74 -8.38
CA VAL A 35 8.60 8.07 -8.34
C VAL A 35 9.86 8.16 -9.21
N GLY A 36 10.13 7.11 -10.00
CA GLY A 36 11.25 7.02 -10.92
C GLY A 36 12.24 5.90 -10.58
N ASP A 37 13.06 5.51 -11.57
CA ASP A 37 14.17 4.56 -11.40
C ASP A 37 13.81 3.22 -10.77
N GLY A 38 12.55 2.77 -10.95
CA GLY A 38 12.07 1.52 -10.36
C GLY A 38 11.77 1.60 -8.86
N VAL A 39 11.64 2.80 -8.29
CA VAL A 39 11.20 2.97 -6.89
C VAL A 39 9.70 3.21 -6.84
N ARG A 40 9.03 2.31 -6.12
CA ARG A 40 7.60 2.42 -5.81
C ARG A 40 7.41 3.03 -4.43
N VAL A 41 6.43 3.91 -4.32
CA VAL A 41 6.09 4.57 -3.06
C VAL A 41 4.59 4.46 -2.79
N LEU A 42 4.23 4.15 -1.55
CA LEU A 42 2.87 4.25 -1.03
C LEU A 42 2.84 5.17 0.19
N ALA A 43 2.08 6.26 0.09
CA ALA A 43 1.76 7.12 1.21
C ALA A 43 0.40 6.74 1.81
N ASN A 44 0.31 6.72 3.14
CA ASN A 44 -0.90 6.50 3.93
C ASN A 44 -1.09 7.69 4.87
N ALA A 45 -2.14 8.47 4.61
CA ALA A 45 -2.54 9.63 5.37
C ALA A 45 -3.66 9.28 6.38
N PRO A 46 -3.76 10.01 7.51
CA PRO A 46 -4.80 9.77 8.51
C PRO A 46 -6.20 10.00 7.93
N ALA A 47 -7.22 9.44 8.57
CA ALA A 47 -8.61 9.59 8.15
C ALA A 47 -9.09 11.05 8.10
N LYS A 48 -8.52 11.89 8.97
CA LYS A 48 -8.73 13.34 8.99
C LYS A 48 -7.36 13.99 8.90
N PHE A 49 -7.15 14.72 7.80
CA PHE A 49 -5.99 15.60 7.64
C PHE A 49 -6.43 17.03 7.95
N ASP A 50 -5.77 17.65 8.92
CA ASP A 50 -6.04 19.01 9.36
C ASP A 50 -4.90 19.93 8.87
N PRO A 51 -5.10 20.73 7.81
CA PRO A 51 -4.04 21.57 7.26
C PRO A 51 -3.49 22.63 8.23
N THR A 52 -4.15 22.85 9.37
CA THR A 52 -3.66 23.77 10.42
C THR A 52 -2.66 23.13 11.38
N LYS A 53 -2.58 21.79 11.41
CA LYS A 53 -1.64 21.05 12.26
C LYS A 53 -0.29 20.87 11.58
N PRO A 54 0.82 20.81 12.35
CA PRO A 54 2.11 20.39 11.81
C PRO A 54 2.01 18.97 11.22
N THR A 55 2.73 18.74 10.12
CA THR A 55 2.74 17.44 9.45
C THR A 55 4.08 16.75 9.66
N ARG A 56 4.03 15.49 10.10
CA ARG A 56 5.16 14.58 10.16
C ARG A 56 5.05 13.53 9.07
N LEU A 57 6.02 13.53 8.17
CA LEU A 57 6.19 12.53 7.12
C LEU A 57 7.14 11.43 7.62
N VAL A 58 6.59 10.27 7.95
CA VAL A 58 7.38 9.09 8.34
C VAL A 58 7.77 8.35 7.07
N VAL A 59 8.98 8.56 6.57
CA VAL A 59 9.50 7.84 5.40
C VAL A 59 10.14 6.55 5.87
N PHE A 60 9.46 5.43 5.65
CA PHE A 60 9.87 4.07 6.01
C PHE A 60 10.41 3.33 4.78
N ALA A 61 11.70 3.01 4.79
CA ALA A 61 12.33 2.18 3.75
C ALA A 61 12.15 0.69 4.04
N THR A 62 11.60 -0.06 3.08
CA THR A 62 11.30 -1.48 3.23
C THR A 62 12.56 -2.34 3.48
N PRO A 63 12.43 -3.46 4.20
CA PRO A 63 13.52 -4.42 4.34
C PRO A 63 13.79 -5.16 3.02
N ASN A 64 15.01 -5.73 2.92
CA ASN A 64 15.37 -6.53 1.75
C ASN A 64 14.44 -7.73 1.63
N GLY A 65 13.95 -8.00 0.42
CA GLY A 65 13.07 -9.13 0.12
C GLY A 65 11.59 -8.90 0.40
N ASN A 66 11.21 -7.77 1.01
CA ASN A 66 9.80 -7.47 1.30
C ASN A 66 9.23 -6.42 0.35
N THR A 67 7.97 -6.61 -0.02
CA THR A 67 7.17 -5.59 -0.68
C THR A 67 6.63 -4.55 0.31
N ILE A 68 6.10 -3.44 -0.21
CA ILE A 68 5.31 -2.47 0.55
C ILE A 68 4.17 -3.18 1.27
N GLU A 69 3.41 -4.06 0.62
CA GLU A 69 2.26 -4.74 1.22
C GLU A 69 2.65 -5.62 2.40
N GLN A 70 3.71 -6.41 2.25
CA GLN A 70 4.25 -7.24 3.35
C GLN A 70 4.70 -6.35 4.51
N THR A 71 5.31 -5.20 4.21
CA THR A 71 5.82 -4.26 5.23
C THR A 71 4.70 -3.51 5.96
N LEU A 72 3.71 -2.99 5.22
CA LEU A 72 2.49 -2.40 5.80
C LEU A 72 1.77 -3.42 6.67
N GLY A 73 1.71 -4.65 6.18
CA GLY A 73 1.24 -5.85 6.85
C GLY A 73 -0.27 -5.90 7.09
N CYS A 74 -0.75 -7.09 7.40
CA CYS A 74 -2.16 -7.37 7.71
C CYS A 74 -2.27 -8.56 8.67
N GLY A 75 -3.50 -8.89 9.07
CA GLY A 75 -3.78 -10.11 9.82
C GLY A 75 -3.43 -11.36 9.00
N PRO A 76 -3.18 -12.50 9.68
CA PRO A 76 -2.89 -13.75 9.01
C PRO A 76 -4.11 -14.28 8.25
N ALA A 77 -3.88 -14.98 7.13
CA ALA A 77 -4.89 -15.71 6.40
C ALA A 77 -4.31 -16.99 5.78
N ALA A 78 -5.18 -17.96 5.51
CA ALA A 78 -4.77 -19.24 4.93
C ALA A 78 -4.09 -19.03 3.56
N GLY A 79 -2.88 -19.56 3.41
CA GLY A 79 -2.08 -19.43 2.17
C GLY A 79 -1.45 -18.06 1.95
N LEU A 80 -1.66 -17.10 2.86
CA LEU A 80 -0.99 -15.80 2.80
C LEU A 80 0.47 -15.94 3.23
N ASP A 81 1.35 -15.26 2.51
CA ASP A 81 2.78 -15.22 2.82
C ASP A 81 3.02 -14.67 4.24
N TRP A 82 3.87 -15.34 5.01
CA TRP A 82 4.11 -15.02 6.42
C TRP A 82 4.71 -13.62 6.62
N HIS A 83 5.33 -13.02 5.60
CA HIS A 83 5.92 -11.69 5.73
C HIS A 83 4.87 -10.60 6.01
N PHE A 84 3.59 -10.84 5.71
CA PHE A 84 2.51 -9.92 6.02
C PHE A 84 2.25 -9.74 7.53
N ASP A 85 2.69 -10.70 8.36
CA ASP A 85 2.49 -10.68 9.81
C ASP A 85 3.79 -10.38 10.57
N ILE A 86 4.69 -9.59 9.95
CA ILE A 86 5.94 -9.13 10.56
C ILE A 86 5.84 -7.68 11.03
N GLN A 87 6.10 -6.70 10.14
CA GLN A 87 6.43 -5.34 10.59
C GLN A 87 5.21 -4.55 11.04
N HIS A 88 4.07 -4.73 10.36
CA HIS A 88 2.83 -4.00 10.60
C HIS A 88 3.04 -2.48 10.70
N VAL A 89 3.88 -1.88 9.84
CA VAL A 89 4.23 -0.46 9.99
C VAL A 89 3.01 0.46 9.90
N ALA A 90 1.98 0.05 9.14
CA ALA A 90 0.72 0.77 9.08
C ALA A 90 -0.01 0.77 10.43
N ALA A 91 -0.09 -0.39 11.10
CA ALA A 91 -0.74 -0.51 12.41
C ALA A 91 0.04 0.24 13.50
N GLN A 92 1.37 0.19 13.47
CA GLN A 92 2.22 0.96 14.37
C GLN A 92 2.02 2.48 14.19
N VAL A 93 1.93 2.97 12.95
CA VAL A 93 1.65 4.39 12.70
C VAL A 93 0.21 4.77 13.07
N ARG A 94 -0.77 3.89 12.87
CA ARG A 94 -2.14 4.10 13.38
C ARG A 94 -2.14 4.27 14.90
N LYS A 95 -1.44 3.41 15.63
CA LYS A 95 -1.27 3.56 17.09
C LYS A 95 -0.54 4.85 17.45
N LEU A 96 0.47 5.25 16.67
CA LEU A 96 1.17 6.52 16.88
C LEU A 96 0.22 7.73 16.74
N ARG A 97 -0.67 7.73 15.75
CA ARG A 97 -1.67 8.80 15.57
C ARG A 97 -2.58 8.97 16.78
N THR A 98 -2.89 7.90 17.52
CA THR A 98 -3.74 8.00 18.71
C THR A 98 -3.05 8.67 19.90
N ILE A 99 -1.72 8.68 19.91
CA ILE A 99 -0.91 9.21 21.03
C ILE A 99 -0.19 10.52 20.67
N SER A 100 -0.38 10.99 19.44
CA SER A 100 0.11 12.27 18.92
C SER A 100 -1.00 13.01 18.14
N PRO A 101 -2.16 13.29 18.78
CA PRO A 101 -3.31 13.91 18.11
C PRO A 101 -3.07 15.34 17.61
N GLU A 102 -1.98 15.98 18.04
CA GLU A 102 -1.57 17.34 17.70
C GLU A 102 -0.88 17.46 16.33
N GLU A 103 -0.54 16.36 15.67
CA GLU A 103 0.14 16.34 14.37
C GLU A 103 -0.64 15.53 13.32
N ASN A 104 -0.49 15.90 12.04
CA ASN A 104 -0.81 14.98 10.95
C ASN A 104 0.37 14.02 10.75
N ILE A 105 0.17 12.72 10.97
CA ILE A 105 1.20 11.71 10.73
C ILE A 105 0.90 10.94 9.45
N VAL A 106 1.71 11.18 8.42
CA VAL A 106 1.62 10.50 7.13
C VAL A 106 2.76 9.50 7.02
N LEU A 107 2.43 8.22 6.85
CA LEU A 107 3.39 7.16 6.57
C LEU A 107 3.69 7.13 5.08
N VAL A 108 4.95 7.05 4.70
CA VAL A 108 5.40 6.83 3.33
C VAL A 108 6.28 5.59 3.33
N CYS A 109 5.81 4.51 2.70
CA CYS A 109 6.58 3.28 2.54
C CYS A 109 7.25 3.28 1.16
N THR A 110 8.57 3.09 1.12
CA THR A 110 9.36 3.09 -0.12
C THR A 110 9.95 1.72 -0.41
N GLU A 111 9.82 1.25 -1.64
CA GLU A 111 10.28 -0.05 -2.10
C GLU A 111 11.12 0.09 -3.38
N ALA A 112 12.30 -0.53 -3.37
CA ALA A 112 13.21 -0.54 -4.52
C ALA A 112 12.91 -1.68 -5.48
N GLU A 113 13.09 -1.45 -6.78
CA GLU A 113 13.16 -2.49 -7.79
C GLU A 113 14.14 -3.61 -7.36
N GLY A 114 13.71 -4.86 -7.50
CA GLY A 114 14.47 -6.02 -7.06
C GLY A 114 14.46 -6.25 -5.53
N LEU A 115 13.67 -5.48 -4.78
CA LEU A 115 13.47 -5.61 -3.33
C LEU A 115 14.78 -5.53 -2.54
N SER A 116 15.75 -4.72 -3.01
CA SER A 116 17.03 -4.54 -2.33
C SER A 116 17.58 -3.13 -2.50
N TRP A 117 17.49 -2.33 -1.44
CA TRP A 117 18.07 -0.98 -1.41
C TRP A 117 19.58 -0.94 -1.66
N PRO A 118 20.41 -1.82 -1.07
CA PRO A 118 21.83 -1.87 -1.39
C PRO A 118 22.11 -2.16 -2.87
N ALA A 119 21.39 -3.12 -3.47
CA ALA A 119 21.58 -3.46 -4.88
C ALA A 119 21.11 -2.33 -5.80
N TRP A 120 19.95 -1.75 -5.51
CA TRP A 120 19.41 -0.60 -6.22
C TRP A 120 20.35 0.61 -6.14
N LYS A 121 20.85 0.96 -4.94
CA LYS A 121 21.77 2.09 -4.76
C LYS A 121 23.04 1.92 -5.59
N ARG A 122 23.60 0.70 -5.66
CA ARG A 122 24.81 0.39 -6.44
C ARG A 122 24.59 0.40 -7.96
N LYS A 123 23.36 0.25 -8.44
CA LYS A 123 23.04 0.34 -9.89
C LYS A 123 23.31 1.74 -10.44
N PHE A 124 23.24 2.76 -9.60
CA PHE A 124 23.38 4.16 -10.00
C PHE A 124 24.65 4.79 -9.41
N LYS A 125 25.48 5.41 -10.26
CA LYS A 125 26.65 6.17 -9.82
C LYS A 125 26.28 7.30 -8.84
N ASP A 126 25.10 7.89 -9.02
CA ASP A 126 24.51 8.96 -8.21
C ASP A 126 23.44 8.45 -7.22
N GLY A 127 23.50 7.17 -6.81
CA GLY A 127 22.52 6.54 -5.92
C GLY A 127 22.11 7.38 -4.69
N PRO A 128 23.06 7.93 -3.90
CA PRO A 128 22.76 8.84 -2.79
C PRO A 128 21.92 10.06 -3.17
N ALA A 129 22.23 10.71 -4.30
CA ALA A 129 21.46 11.87 -4.77
C ALA A 129 20.05 11.47 -5.22
N ARG A 130 19.86 10.24 -5.73
CA ARG A 130 18.52 9.73 -6.08
C ARG A 130 17.68 9.44 -4.85
N VAL A 131 18.27 8.90 -3.78
CA VAL A 131 17.57 8.75 -2.48
C VAL A 131 17.04 10.10 -2.00
N ARG A 132 17.85 11.16 -2.09
CA ARG A 132 17.41 12.53 -1.74
C ARG A 132 16.23 12.98 -2.58
N LYS A 133 16.29 12.81 -3.91
CA LYS A 133 15.21 13.15 -4.82
C LYS A 133 13.90 12.42 -4.49
N ILE A 134 13.98 11.14 -4.10
CA ILE A 134 12.81 10.35 -3.68
C ILE A 134 12.15 10.99 -2.46
N VAL A 135 12.93 11.30 -1.41
CA VAL A 135 12.40 11.92 -0.17
C VAL A 135 11.81 13.30 -0.44
N GLU A 136 12.45 14.12 -1.26
CA GLU A 136 11.90 15.44 -1.63
C GLU A 136 10.62 15.31 -2.47
N ALA A 137 10.57 14.37 -3.42
CA ALA A 137 9.39 14.13 -4.24
C ALA A 137 8.18 13.76 -3.37
N VAL A 138 8.34 12.84 -2.41
CA VAL A 138 7.22 12.41 -1.54
C VAL A 138 6.83 13.49 -0.53
N ARG A 139 7.76 14.37 -0.14
CA ARG A 139 7.45 15.53 0.70
C ARG A 139 6.44 16.47 0.04
N THR A 140 6.50 16.63 -1.29
CA THR A 140 5.55 17.46 -2.03
C THR A 140 4.13 16.89 -2.11
N TRP A 141 3.91 15.63 -1.69
CA TRP A 141 2.59 15.01 -1.74
C TRP A 141 1.65 15.49 -0.64
N VAL A 142 2.20 16.08 0.42
CA VAL A 142 1.44 16.57 1.56
C VAL A 142 1.53 18.10 1.62
N PRO A 143 0.41 18.81 1.84
CA PRO A 143 0.40 20.25 1.95
C PRO A 143 0.99 20.71 3.28
N GLY A 144 1.55 21.93 3.30
CA GLY A 144 2.01 22.62 4.49
C GLY A 144 3.46 23.10 4.40
N ASP A 145 3.74 24.25 4.99
CA ASP A 145 5.07 24.87 4.97
C ASP A 145 6.03 24.23 5.99
N ASN A 146 5.49 23.51 6.98
CA ASN A 146 6.24 22.86 8.07
C ASN A 146 6.08 21.34 8.06
N VAL A 147 6.39 20.70 6.93
CA VAL A 147 6.45 19.23 6.83
C VAL A 147 7.81 18.75 7.35
N ARG A 148 7.79 18.13 8.54
CA ARG A 148 8.95 17.45 9.14
C ARG A 148 9.08 16.02 8.62
N ILE A 149 10.30 15.53 8.54
CA ILE A 149 10.64 14.20 8.03
C ILE A 149 11.22 13.35 9.15
N SER A 150 10.56 12.24 9.45
CA SER A 150 11.13 11.16 10.24
C SER A 150 11.58 10.05 9.29
N LEU A 151 12.89 9.87 9.16
CA LEU A 151 13.47 8.80 8.36
C LEU A 151 13.52 7.50 9.18
N ALA A 152 12.94 6.43 8.67
CA ALA A 152 12.93 5.12 9.31
C ALA A 152 13.24 4.01 8.30
N GLY A 153 13.85 2.92 8.75
CA GLY A 153 14.11 1.78 7.88
C GLY A 153 14.39 0.52 8.68
N HIS A 154 14.00 -0.62 8.10
CA HIS A 154 14.30 -1.95 8.62
C HIS A 154 15.28 -2.66 7.70
N SER A 155 16.28 -3.36 8.24
CA SER A 155 17.18 -4.22 7.46
C SER A 155 17.78 -3.47 6.25
N GLY A 156 17.63 -4.02 5.04
CA GLY A 156 17.86 -3.39 3.73
C GLY A 156 17.60 -1.89 3.66
N GLY A 157 16.50 -1.41 4.25
CA GLY A 157 16.11 0.00 4.30
C GLY A 157 17.17 0.91 4.95
N GLY A 158 18.08 0.35 5.75
CA GLY A 158 19.30 1.02 6.20
C GLY A 158 20.12 1.63 5.06
N SER A 159 20.28 0.93 3.95
CA SER A 159 21.03 1.44 2.81
C SER A 159 20.38 2.67 2.17
N PHE A 160 19.04 2.76 2.22
CA PHE A 160 18.31 3.97 1.87
C PHE A 160 18.60 5.09 2.87
N LEU A 161 18.50 4.82 4.18
CA LEU A 161 18.81 5.83 5.21
C LEU A 161 20.22 6.40 5.03
N PHE A 162 21.24 5.54 5.01
CA PHE A 162 22.62 5.98 4.84
C PHE A 162 22.86 6.57 3.44
N GLY A 163 22.17 6.10 2.40
CA GLY A 163 22.17 6.77 1.09
C GLY A 163 21.63 8.20 1.14
N TYR A 164 20.65 8.49 1.99
CA TYR A 164 20.20 9.85 2.24
C TYR A 164 21.33 10.66 2.92
N LEU A 165 21.98 10.12 3.95
CA LEU A 165 23.09 10.79 4.63
C LEU A 165 24.29 11.04 3.70
N ASP A 166 24.61 10.07 2.82
CA ASP A 166 25.64 10.14 1.78
C ASP A 166 25.38 11.27 0.78
N GLY A 167 24.10 11.55 0.49
CA GLY A 167 23.68 12.45 -0.59
C GLY A 167 23.85 13.95 -0.33
N ALA A 168 24.36 14.35 0.85
CA ALA A 168 24.69 15.74 1.17
C ALA A 168 25.71 15.83 2.30
N ASP A 169 26.32 17.02 2.46
CA ASP A 169 27.29 17.28 3.53
C ASP A 169 26.64 17.33 4.93
N ALA A 170 25.35 17.67 5.01
CA ALA A 170 24.60 17.76 6.25
C ALA A 170 23.21 17.10 6.13
N ILE A 171 22.64 16.74 7.29
CA ILE A 171 21.24 16.31 7.40
C ILE A 171 20.38 17.59 7.45
N PRO A 172 19.40 17.79 6.55
CA PRO A 172 18.61 19.02 6.48
C PRO A 172 17.76 19.24 7.72
N ASP A 173 17.44 20.50 7.99
CA ASP A 173 16.66 20.89 9.16
C ASP A 173 15.25 20.33 9.18
N ALA A 174 14.70 20.01 8.01
CA ALA A 174 13.40 19.34 7.87
C ALA A 174 13.39 17.93 8.48
N VAL A 175 14.55 17.27 8.65
CA VAL A 175 14.61 15.94 9.27
C VAL A 175 14.61 16.09 10.79
N ASP A 176 13.55 15.59 11.45
CA ASP A 176 13.40 15.64 12.90
C ASP A 176 13.83 14.34 13.58
N ARG A 177 13.89 13.25 12.83
CA ARG A 177 14.19 11.93 13.39
C ARG A 177 14.87 11.01 12.40
N VAL A 178 15.80 10.19 12.91
CA VAL A 178 16.37 9.05 12.20
C VAL A 178 16.20 7.80 13.06
N VAL A 179 15.57 6.76 12.49
CA VAL A 179 15.26 5.49 13.15
C VAL A 179 15.86 4.32 12.37
N GLY A 180 16.88 3.68 12.93
CA GLY A 180 17.43 2.45 12.39
C GLY A 180 16.87 1.24 13.14
N LEU A 181 16.00 0.46 12.49
CA LEU A 181 15.49 -0.80 13.03
C LEU A 181 16.31 -1.95 12.45
N ASP A 182 17.31 -2.40 13.17
CA ASP A 182 18.24 -3.42 12.68
C ASP A 182 18.79 -3.09 11.27
N ALA A 183 19.11 -1.80 11.08
CA ALA A 183 19.29 -1.18 9.77
C ALA A 183 20.54 -0.28 9.69
N ASN A 184 21.47 -0.39 10.63
CA ASN A 184 22.65 0.48 10.68
C ASN A 184 23.94 -0.15 10.14
N TYR A 185 23.87 -1.30 9.47
CA TYR A 185 25.07 -1.98 8.94
C TYR A 185 25.86 -1.14 7.92
N SER A 186 25.24 -0.15 7.27
CA SER A 186 25.91 0.79 6.34
C SER A 186 26.65 1.94 7.05
N TYR A 187 26.63 1.99 8.38
CA TYR A 187 27.35 3.01 9.15
C TYR A 187 28.87 2.94 8.91
N SER A 188 29.46 4.11 8.71
CA SER A 188 30.87 4.28 8.36
C SER A 188 31.38 5.65 8.83
N ASP A 189 32.44 5.64 9.65
CA ASP A 189 33.14 6.87 10.06
C ASP A 189 33.92 7.49 8.89
N ALA A 190 34.39 6.68 7.94
CA ALA A 190 35.09 7.17 6.74
C ALA A 190 34.18 8.06 5.89
N ASP A 191 32.88 7.75 5.85
CA ASP A 191 31.85 8.54 5.15
C ASP A 191 31.29 9.68 6.02
N LYS A 192 31.92 9.96 7.18
CA LYS A 192 31.57 11.01 8.14
C LYS A 192 30.15 10.89 8.72
N HIS A 193 29.56 9.69 8.72
CA HIS A 193 28.20 9.48 9.22
C HIS A 193 28.04 9.91 10.68
N GLY A 194 29.02 9.58 11.53
CA GLY A 194 29.02 9.98 12.92
C GLY A 194 29.02 11.51 13.09
N ASP A 195 29.89 12.20 12.34
CA ASP A 195 30.01 13.66 12.38
C ASP A 195 28.71 14.35 11.95
N LYS A 196 28.12 13.88 10.85
CA LYS A 196 26.84 14.40 10.33
C LYS A 196 25.71 14.23 11.34
N LEU A 197 25.57 13.05 11.94
CA LEU A 197 24.53 12.75 12.92
C LEU A 197 24.72 13.57 14.22
N LEU A 198 25.95 13.72 14.69
CA LEU A 198 26.27 14.53 15.87
C LEU A 198 25.98 16.02 15.64
N ALA A 199 26.42 16.57 14.50
CA ALA A 199 26.17 17.96 14.15
C ALA A 199 24.65 18.22 14.03
N TRP A 200 23.93 17.31 13.37
CA TRP A 200 22.47 17.37 13.26
C TRP A 200 21.78 17.35 14.63
N LEU A 201 22.12 16.41 15.53
CA LEU A 201 21.57 16.34 16.89
C LEU A 201 21.88 17.59 17.72
N LYS A 202 23.08 18.18 17.58
CA LYS A 202 23.46 19.40 18.31
C LYS A 202 22.72 20.65 17.79
N GLY A 203 22.29 20.65 16.53
CA GLY A 203 21.64 21.80 15.90
C GLY A 203 20.22 22.12 16.41
N ASP A 204 19.47 21.16 16.93
CA ASP A 204 18.11 21.39 17.43
C ASP A 204 17.71 20.38 18.54
N PRO A 205 17.21 20.82 19.70
CA PRO A 205 16.77 19.95 20.80
C PRO A 205 15.55 19.07 20.49
N SER A 206 14.82 19.30 19.40
CA SER A 206 13.70 18.45 18.95
C SER A 206 14.16 17.21 18.17
N ARG A 207 15.42 17.18 17.69
CA ARG A 207 15.93 16.08 16.86
C ARG A 207 16.18 14.82 17.68
N ARG A 208 15.92 13.65 17.08
CA ARG A 208 16.03 12.34 17.75
C ARG A 208 16.71 11.28 16.87
N LEU A 209 17.74 10.62 17.39
CA LEU A 209 18.35 9.43 16.77
C LEU A 209 18.03 8.19 17.61
N VAL A 210 17.35 7.22 17.00
CA VAL A 210 17.05 5.93 17.64
C VAL A 210 17.60 4.80 16.79
N VAL A 211 18.46 3.98 17.37
CA VAL A 211 18.98 2.76 16.74
C VAL A 211 18.59 1.59 17.60
N ILE A 212 17.88 0.62 17.01
CA ILE A 212 17.48 -0.62 17.65
C ILE A 212 18.21 -1.76 16.94
N ALA A 213 18.89 -2.61 17.69
CA ALA A 213 19.59 -3.77 17.17
C ALA A 213 19.47 -4.94 18.16
N TYR A 214 19.98 -6.10 17.77
CA TYR A 214 20.17 -7.22 18.66
C TYR A 214 21.57 -7.81 18.46
N ASP A 215 22.06 -8.58 19.42
CA ASP A 215 23.28 -9.35 19.25
C ASP A 215 23.05 -10.46 18.23
N ASP A 216 23.49 -10.20 17.00
CA ASP A 216 23.38 -11.06 15.84
C ASP A 216 24.64 -11.91 15.59
N ARG A 217 25.70 -11.71 16.39
CA ARG A 217 27.05 -12.23 16.13
C ARG A 217 27.12 -13.75 16.06
N ASN A 218 26.28 -14.42 16.84
CA ASN A 218 26.26 -15.87 17.00
C ASN A 218 25.02 -16.53 16.39
N VAL A 219 24.22 -15.78 15.62
CA VAL A 219 23.00 -16.30 15.00
C VAL A 219 23.37 -17.15 13.79
N MET A 220 22.78 -18.34 13.73
CA MET A 220 23.05 -19.34 12.69
C MET A 220 21.76 -19.71 11.94
N VAL A 221 21.85 -19.83 10.63
CA VAL A 221 20.79 -20.41 9.78
C VAL A 221 21.39 -21.58 9.03
N ASN A 222 20.82 -22.77 9.19
CA ASN A 222 21.32 -24.02 8.57
C ASN A 222 22.82 -24.26 8.84
N GLY A 223 23.26 -23.99 10.07
CA GLY A 223 24.66 -24.16 10.50
C GLY A 223 25.64 -23.09 9.98
N LYS A 224 25.15 -22.04 9.30
CA LYS A 224 25.98 -20.95 8.78
C LYS A 224 25.71 -19.64 9.54
N PRO A 225 26.75 -18.86 9.88
CA PRO A 225 26.56 -17.53 10.46
C PRO A 225 25.75 -16.64 9.51
N VAL A 226 24.78 -15.91 10.06
CA VAL A 226 23.98 -14.94 9.28
C VAL A 226 24.74 -13.64 9.01
N VAL A 227 25.75 -13.34 9.82
CA VAL A 227 26.63 -12.17 9.67
C VAL A 227 28.10 -12.60 9.66
N GLY A 228 28.92 -11.86 8.92
CA GLY A 228 30.37 -12.04 8.92
C GLY A 228 31.04 -11.55 10.21
N ALA A 229 32.35 -11.78 10.33
CA ALA A 229 33.14 -11.47 11.53
C ALA A 229 33.10 -9.99 11.95
N ASP A 230 33.01 -9.08 10.97
CA ASP A 230 32.92 -7.62 11.20
C ASP A 230 31.54 -7.05 10.85
N GLY A 231 30.64 -7.91 10.38
CA GLY A 231 29.29 -7.58 9.94
C GLY A 231 28.28 -7.55 11.08
N GLY A 232 27.05 -7.17 10.73
CA GLY A 232 25.93 -7.13 11.65
C GLY A 232 25.66 -5.75 12.25
N THR A 233 24.42 -5.57 12.69
CA THR A 233 23.91 -4.33 13.27
C THR A 233 24.38 -4.16 14.70
N PHE A 234 24.63 -5.25 15.42
CA PHE A 234 25.24 -5.21 16.75
C PHE A 234 26.58 -4.48 16.72
N ARG A 235 27.49 -4.92 15.84
CA ARG A 235 28.83 -4.32 15.70
C ARG A 235 28.75 -2.90 15.16
N ALA A 236 27.88 -2.63 14.19
CA ALA A 236 27.66 -1.28 13.69
C ALA A 236 27.17 -0.32 14.79
N THR A 237 26.27 -0.79 15.67
CA THR A 237 25.78 -0.02 16.83
C THR A 237 26.91 0.24 17.82
N GLY A 238 27.79 -0.73 18.04
CA GLY A 238 29.02 -0.54 18.83
C GLY A 238 29.95 0.51 18.24
N ARG A 239 30.16 0.52 16.91
CA ARG A 239 30.95 1.56 16.23
C ARG A 239 30.33 2.95 16.39
N MET A 240 29.01 3.06 16.21
CA MET A 240 28.28 4.31 16.45
C MET A 240 28.47 4.81 17.89
N GLN A 241 28.28 3.92 18.87
CA GLN A 241 28.47 4.23 20.29
C GLN A 241 29.90 4.73 20.56
N ALA A 242 30.92 4.01 20.06
CA ALA A 242 32.31 4.36 20.25
C ALA A 242 32.68 5.71 19.60
N ARG A 243 32.14 6.00 18.41
CA ARG A 243 32.33 7.31 17.76
C ARG A 243 31.68 8.41 18.59
N PHE A 244 30.42 8.26 18.98
CA PHE A 244 29.69 9.29 19.73
C PHE A 244 30.28 9.52 21.13
N ALA A 245 30.77 8.49 21.80
CA ALA A 245 31.37 8.58 23.12
C ALA A 245 32.63 9.47 23.20
N ARG A 246 33.22 9.84 22.05
CA ARG A 246 34.32 10.82 21.98
C ARG A 246 33.86 12.26 22.28
N ASP A 247 32.58 12.55 22.06
CA ASP A 247 31.99 13.89 22.15
C ASP A 247 30.97 14.04 23.28
N MET A 248 30.52 12.93 23.88
CA MET A 248 29.46 12.91 24.89
C MET A 248 29.53 11.68 25.79
N THR A 249 28.90 11.76 26.95
CA THR A 249 28.74 10.63 27.87
C THR A 249 27.39 9.95 27.63
N PHE A 250 27.39 8.62 27.72
CA PHE A 250 26.16 7.83 27.70
C PHE A 250 25.73 7.45 29.12
N ALA A 251 24.44 7.58 29.40
CA ALA A 251 23.79 6.82 30.46
C ALA A 251 23.40 5.44 29.91
N GLU A 252 23.54 4.39 30.73
CA GLU A 252 23.21 3.02 30.35
C GLU A 252 22.22 2.44 31.36
N THR A 253 21.18 1.80 30.84
CA THR A 253 20.20 1.05 31.63
C THR A 253 19.96 -0.29 30.96
N THR A 254 19.94 -1.37 31.74
CA THR A 254 19.57 -2.70 31.26
C THR A 254 18.32 -3.17 31.99
N THR A 255 17.35 -3.66 31.23
CA THR A 255 16.14 -4.28 31.74
C THR A 255 15.92 -5.56 30.95
N ASP A 256 15.85 -6.69 31.64
CA ASP A 256 15.89 -8.02 31.05
C ASP A 256 17.08 -8.16 30.07
N ASP A 257 16.84 -8.64 28.87
CA ASP A 257 17.86 -8.78 27.82
C ASP A 257 18.09 -7.49 27.02
N ILE A 258 17.54 -6.33 27.42
CA ILE A 258 17.59 -5.08 26.63
C ILE A 258 18.46 -4.05 27.33
N THR A 259 19.57 -3.70 26.69
CA THR A 259 20.42 -2.58 27.10
C THR A 259 20.09 -1.33 26.28
N THR A 260 19.75 -0.25 26.96
CA THR A 260 19.50 1.07 26.37
C THR A 260 20.60 2.02 26.79
N ARG A 261 21.33 2.55 25.81
CA ARG A 261 22.32 3.62 26.00
C ARG A 261 21.75 4.92 25.49
N THR A 262 21.70 5.94 26.34
CA THR A 262 21.16 7.26 26.01
C THR A 262 22.19 8.36 26.20
N ALA A 263 22.12 9.40 25.36
CA ALA A 263 22.90 10.61 25.52
C ALA A 263 22.07 11.82 25.06
N LEU A 264 22.56 13.03 25.33
CA LEU A 264 21.89 14.30 24.99
C LEU A 264 20.45 14.35 25.54
N ASP A 265 20.29 14.07 26.84
CA ASP A 265 18.98 14.05 27.52
C ASP A 265 17.99 13.05 26.90
N GLY A 266 18.51 11.91 26.42
CA GLY A 266 17.73 10.83 25.81
C GLY A 266 17.39 11.03 24.34
N ARG A 267 17.86 12.11 23.70
CA ARG A 267 17.63 12.39 22.27
C ARG A 267 18.36 11.43 21.35
N LEU A 268 19.49 10.90 21.81
CA LEU A 268 20.20 9.79 21.20
C LEU A 268 19.93 8.53 22.03
N ALA A 269 19.37 7.50 21.40
CA ALA A 269 19.14 6.20 22.03
C ALA A 269 19.67 5.05 21.16
N LEU A 270 20.58 4.26 21.72
CA LEU A 270 21.07 3.01 21.15
C LEU A 270 20.52 1.86 22.00
N ILE A 271 19.59 1.08 21.44
CA ILE A 271 18.85 0.02 22.13
C ILE A 271 19.30 -1.32 21.54
N VAL A 272 19.84 -2.20 22.38
CA VAL A 272 20.40 -3.48 21.95
C VAL A 272 19.83 -4.62 22.78
N HIS A 273 19.22 -5.60 22.11
CA HIS A 273 18.80 -6.85 22.73
C HIS A 273 19.97 -7.85 22.77
N ALA A 274 20.36 -8.34 23.95
CA ALA A 274 21.53 -9.20 24.17
C ALA A 274 21.42 -10.60 23.53
N ASN A 275 20.20 -11.05 23.23
CA ASN A 275 19.91 -12.29 22.49
C ASN A 275 20.66 -13.53 23.04
N PRO A 276 20.55 -13.85 24.34
CA PRO A 276 21.33 -14.92 24.97
C PRO A 276 21.04 -16.32 24.39
N LYS A 277 19.94 -16.47 23.65
CA LYS A 277 19.49 -17.71 23.02
C LYS A 277 19.87 -17.80 21.53
N ASN A 278 20.65 -16.85 21.00
CA ASN A 278 21.09 -16.79 19.60
C ASN A 278 19.94 -16.96 18.59
N ARG A 279 18.79 -16.35 18.89
CA ARG A 279 17.58 -16.41 18.04
C ARG A 279 17.65 -15.40 16.91
N ILE A 280 16.89 -15.65 15.86
CA ILE A 280 16.66 -14.65 14.80
C ILE A 280 15.65 -13.64 15.34
N LEU A 281 16.12 -12.49 15.84
CA LEU A 281 15.26 -11.40 16.32
C LEU A 281 15.08 -10.29 15.27
N HIS A 282 15.70 -10.42 14.09
CA HIS A 282 15.71 -9.46 13.00
C HIS A 282 14.35 -8.81 12.72
N THR A 283 13.29 -9.61 12.70
CA THR A 283 11.92 -9.20 12.46
C THR A 283 11.16 -8.93 13.77
N ALA A 284 11.46 -9.72 14.80
CA ALA A 284 10.90 -9.60 16.16
C ALA A 284 11.06 -8.20 16.75
N LEU A 285 12.24 -7.59 16.58
CA LEU A 285 12.52 -6.24 17.06
C LEU A 285 11.53 -5.20 16.52
N VAL A 286 10.99 -5.42 15.32
CA VAL A 286 10.14 -4.45 14.63
C VAL A 286 8.68 -4.66 14.94
N GLY A 287 8.17 -5.86 14.71
CA GLY A 287 6.76 -6.18 14.90
C GLY A 287 6.45 -6.50 16.36
N GLU A 288 6.84 -7.71 16.76
CA GLU A 288 6.57 -8.32 18.06
C GLU A 288 6.97 -7.43 19.23
N MET A 289 8.03 -6.64 19.09
CA MET A 289 8.60 -5.82 20.14
C MET A 289 8.28 -4.32 20.02
N ASN A 290 7.37 -3.91 19.12
CA ASN A 290 6.96 -2.51 18.94
C ASN A 290 8.10 -1.57 18.47
N GLY A 291 9.00 -2.05 17.62
CA GLY A 291 10.24 -1.33 17.26
C GLY A 291 10.01 0.02 16.59
N LEU A 292 9.07 0.11 15.65
CA LEU A 292 8.80 1.39 14.98
C LEU A 292 8.12 2.37 15.93
N LEU A 293 7.18 1.92 16.77
CA LEU A 293 6.59 2.75 17.84
C LEU A 293 7.66 3.28 18.81
N ARG A 294 8.58 2.42 19.26
CA ARG A 294 9.72 2.85 20.09
C ARG A 294 10.61 3.84 19.36
N GLY A 295 10.88 3.58 18.09
CA GLY A 295 11.67 4.46 17.23
C GLY A 295 11.07 5.84 17.04
N LEU A 296 9.74 5.94 16.90
CA LEU A 296 9.03 7.19 16.58
C LEU A 296 8.54 7.98 17.80
N THR A 297 8.60 7.39 19.00
CA THR A 297 8.28 8.07 20.26
C THR A 297 9.55 8.63 20.92
N ASP A 298 9.40 9.57 21.86
CA ASP A 298 10.56 10.11 22.57
C ASP A 298 11.22 9.01 23.43
N PRO A 299 12.50 8.68 23.21
CA PRO A 299 13.17 7.64 24.00
C PRO A 299 13.24 7.94 25.49
N ALA A 300 13.26 9.23 25.87
CA ALA A 300 13.31 9.68 27.25
C ALA A 300 11.95 9.64 27.96
N ALA A 301 10.85 9.65 27.20
CA ALA A 301 9.51 9.63 27.75
C ALA A 301 9.05 8.21 28.07
N LYS A 302 8.24 8.06 29.13
CA LYS A 302 7.50 6.83 29.39
C LYS A 302 6.42 6.67 28.30
N PRO A 303 6.44 5.63 27.47
CA PRO A 303 5.50 5.52 26.37
C PRO A 303 4.10 5.16 26.89
N VAL A 304 3.08 5.86 26.40
CA VAL A 304 1.66 5.56 26.70
C VAL A 304 1.15 4.33 25.94
N TRP A 305 1.87 3.86 24.92
CA TRP A 305 1.52 2.67 24.14
C TRP A 305 2.01 1.36 24.80
N GLY A 306 2.84 1.41 25.85
CA GLY A 306 3.41 0.23 26.51
C GLY A 306 4.93 0.28 26.57
N THR A 307 5.57 -0.87 26.39
CA THR A 307 7.02 -1.04 26.51
C THR A 307 7.61 -1.76 25.32
N PHE A 308 8.81 -1.37 24.91
CA PHE A 308 9.59 -2.09 23.91
C PHE A 308 9.92 -3.50 24.43
N GLY A 309 9.77 -4.52 23.58
CA GLY A 309 9.88 -5.92 23.99
C GLY A 309 8.64 -6.51 24.67
N GLY A 310 7.63 -5.69 25.01
CA GLY A 310 6.33 -6.17 25.47
C GLY A 310 5.41 -6.61 24.32
N PRO A 311 4.19 -7.08 24.62
CA PRO A 311 3.20 -7.47 23.60
C PRO A 311 2.93 -6.37 22.56
N ARG A 312 2.50 -6.77 21.35
CA ARG A 312 2.12 -5.83 20.28
C ARG A 312 1.08 -4.82 20.78
N ALA A 313 1.46 -3.54 20.83
CA ALA A 313 0.65 -2.43 21.33
C ALA A 313 -0.39 -1.94 20.31
N TYR A 314 -0.43 -2.57 19.14
CA TYR A 314 -1.13 -2.08 17.96
C TYR A 314 -2.04 -3.13 17.31
N THR A 315 -2.28 -4.27 17.97
CA THR A 315 -3.05 -5.41 17.40
C THR A 315 -4.44 -4.99 16.88
N GLU A 316 -5.14 -4.09 17.58
CA GLU A 316 -6.44 -3.55 17.16
C GLU A 316 -6.39 -2.70 15.88
N TRP A 317 -5.19 -2.25 15.48
CA TRP A 317 -4.94 -1.40 14.31
C TRP A 317 -4.43 -2.19 13.10
N VAL A 318 -4.32 -3.51 13.22
CA VAL A 318 -3.95 -4.40 12.12
C VAL A 318 -5.17 -4.59 11.22
N GLN A 319 -5.02 -4.28 9.93
CA GLN A 319 -6.07 -4.50 8.94
C GLN A 319 -6.24 -6.00 8.64
N PRO A 320 -7.44 -6.46 8.25
CA PRO A 320 -7.61 -7.85 7.81
C PRO A 320 -6.81 -8.14 6.53
N ALA A 321 -6.49 -9.42 6.32
CA ALA A 321 -5.92 -9.87 5.06
C ALA A 321 -6.86 -9.58 3.88
N PRO A 322 -6.33 -9.21 2.71
CA PRO A 322 -7.15 -9.11 1.51
C PRO A 322 -7.77 -10.46 1.14
N GLY A 323 -9.03 -10.43 0.72
CA GLY A 323 -9.75 -11.62 0.29
C GLY A 323 -11.25 -11.38 0.24
N ILE A 324 -11.95 -12.21 -0.52
CA ILE A 324 -13.42 -12.09 -0.63
C ILE A 324 -14.06 -12.83 0.55
N PRO A 325 -14.76 -12.14 1.47
CA PRO A 325 -15.39 -12.80 2.61
C PRO A 325 -16.50 -13.74 2.17
N LYS A 326 -16.77 -14.76 3.00
CA LYS A 326 -17.94 -15.64 2.80
C LYS A 326 -19.22 -14.82 2.82
N ARG A 327 -20.20 -15.23 2.02
CA ARG A 327 -21.53 -14.62 2.03
C ARG A 327 -22.17 -14.76 3.43
N PRO A 328 -22.61 -13.65 4.05
CA PRO A 328 -23.36 -13.70 5.31
C PRO A 328 -24.69 -14.43 5.15
N ALA A 329 -25.11 -15.19 6.17
CA ALA A 329 -26.38 -15.94 6.13
C ALA A 329 -27.61 -15.02 6.07
N ASP A 330 -27.49 -13.79 6.56
CA ASP A 330 -28.51 -12.74 6.56
C ASP A 330 -28.46 -11.84 5.30
N ALA A 331 -27.58 -12.15 4.33
CA ALA A 331 -27.39 -11.31 3.16
C ALA A 331 -28.59 -11.38 2.19
N VAL A 332 -29.20 -10.23 1.93
CA VAL A 332 -30.34 -10.07 1.02
C VAL A 332 -30.00 -10.44 -0.43
N GLY A 333 -30.99 -10.89 -1.19
CA GLY A 333 -30.88 -11.14 -2.63
C GLY A 333 -30.63 -9.85 -3.42
N GLY A 334 -30.05 -9.98 -4.61
CA GLY A 334 -29.68 -8.85 -5.46
C GLY A 334 -30.87 -7.99 -5.86
N THR A 335 -32.01 -8.60 -6.18
CA THR A 335 -33.22 -7.86 -6.57
C THR A 335 -33.76 -7.04 -5.40
N ALA A 336 -33.88 -7.65 -4.22
CA ALA A 336 -34.34 -6.97 -3.00
C ALA A 336 -33.39 -5.84 -2.60
N PHE A 337 -32.07 -6.06 -2.69
CA PHE A 337 -31.08 -5.02 -2.44
C PHE A 337 -31.25 -3.82 -3.38
N PHE A 338 -31.41 -4.05 -4.69
CA PHE A 338 -31.52 -2.96 -5.66
C PHE A 338 -32.74 -2.08 -5.46
N GLN A 339 -33.85 -2.64 -4.96
CA GLN A 339 -35.04 -1.85 -4.59
C GLN A 339 -34.75 -0.87 -3.45
N THR A 340 -33.82 -1.19 -2.53
CA THR A 340 -33.43 -0.27 -1.46
C THR A 340 -32.60 0.92 -1.93
N LEU A 341 -32.09 0.87 -3.17
CA LEU A 341 -31.28 1.95 -3.74
C LEU A 341 -32.12 3.07 -4.34
N ASP A 342 -33.41 2.84 -4.54
CA ASP A 342 -34.33 3.83 -5.09
C ASP A 342 -34.44 5.03 -4.14
N GLY A 343 -34.30 6.24 -4.70
CA GLY A 343 -34.34 7.50 -3.94
C GLY A 343 -33.06 7.84 -3.18
N LEU A 344 -32.04 6.97 -3.15
CA LEU A 344 -30.74 7.32 -2.57
C LEU A 344 -29.98 8.32 -3.45
N THR A 345 -29.18 9.17 -2.81
CA THR A 345 -28.20 9.99 -3.53
C THR A 345 -27.12 9.10 -4.16
N PRO A 346 -26.41 9.56 -5.21
CA PRO A 346 -25.32 8.79 -5.80
C PRO A 346 -24.27 8.34 -4.77
N ALA A 347 -23.89 9.20 -3.83
CA ALA A 347 -22.93 8.86 -2.78
C ALA A 347 -23.48 7.76 -1.84
N ALA A 348 -24.71 7.89 -1.34
CA ALA A 348 -25.32 6.90 -0.47
C ALA A 348 -25.53 5.54 -1.18
N ARG A 349 -25.79 5.57 -2.50
CA ARG A 349 -25.86 4.36 -3.34
C ARG A 349 -24.50 3.65 -3.40
N GLU A 350 -23.41 4.38 -3.66
CA GLU A 350 -22.06 3.80 -3.70
C GLU A 350 -21.66 3.19 -2.35
N GLU A 351 -21.95 3.87 -1.23
CA GLU A 351 -21.71 3.36 0.12
C GLU A 351 -22.53 2.08 0.42
N ALA A 352 -23.79 2.03 -0.03
CA ALA A 352 -24.64 0.85 0.13
C ALA A 352 -24.12 -0.36 -0.68
N ILE A 353 -23.71 -0.12 -1.93
CA ILE A 353 -23.11 -1.13 -2.82
C ILE A 353 -21.81 -1.68 -2.22
N GLU A 354 -20.92 -0.78 -1.83
CA GLU A 354 -19.64 -1.12 -1.25
C GLU A 354 -19.81 -1.97 0.01
N ARG A 355 -20.71 -1.56 0.91
CA ARG A 355 -21.00 -2.29 2.15
C ARG A 355 -21.45 -3.73 1.89
N GLU A 356 -22.39 -3.94 0.97
CA GLU A 356 -22.86 -5.30 0.64
C GLU A 356 -21.76 -6.15 0.02
N ILE A 357 -20.98 -5.60 -0.91
CA ILE A 357 -19.91 -6.35 -1.56
C ILE A 357 -18.80 -6.68 -0.56
N LEU A 358 -18.33 -5.70 0.22
CA LEU A 358 -17.25 -5.89 1.20
C LEU A 358 -17.62 -6.85 2.33
N ARG A 359 -18.90 -6.96 2.71
CA ARG A 359 -19.34 -7.99 3.67
C ARG A 359 -19.49 -9.38 3.05
N GLY A 360 -19.26 -9.53 1.74
CA GLY A 360 -19.30 -10.80 1.03
C GLY A 360 -20.64 -11.13 0.36
N ASN A 361 -21.60 -10.20 0.27
CA ASN A 361 -22.87 -10.38 -0.46
C ASN A 361 -22.63 -10.36 -1.98
N ILE A 362 -21.89 -11.35 -2.47
CA ILE A 362 -21.68 -11.63 -3.89
C ILE A 362 -22.03 -13.10 -4.19
N PRO A 363 -22.38 -13.44 -5.44
CA PRO A 363 -22.59 -14.83 -5.85
C PRO A 363 -21.35 -15.69 -5.63
N ASP A 364 -21.55 -16.95 -5.27
CA ASP A 364 -20.45 -17.90 -5.02
C ASP A 364 -19.73 -18.27 -6.32
N PHE A 365 -20.42 -18.32 -7.45
CA PHE A 365 -19.76 -18.56 -8.74
C PHE A 365 -18.71 -17.49 -9.09
N LEU A 366 -18.83 -16.25 -8.60
CA LEU A 366 -17.83 -15.19 -8.82
C LEU A 366 -16.51 -15.43 -8.09
N ARG A 367 -16.51 -16.30 -7.07
CA ARG A 367 -15.32 -16.65 -6.28
C ARG A 367 -14.41 -17.63 -7.01
N ALA A 368 -14.94 -18.33 -8.01
CA ALA A 368 -14.19 -19.26 -8.84
C ALA A 368 -13.55 -18.52 -10.03
N PHE A 369 -12.41 -17.87 -9.78
CA PHE A 369 -11.69 -17.12 -10.81
C PHE A 369 -11.26 -18.04 -11.96
N ARG A 370 -11.30 -17.51 -13.18
CA ARG A 370 -10.92 -18.20 -14.41
C ARG A 370 -9.53 -17.78 -14.86
N ARG A 371 -8.73 -18.75 -15.29
CA ARG A 371 -7.36 -18.51 -15.77
C ARG A 371 -7.37 -18.13 -17.24
N VAL A 372 -6.61 -17.10 -17.58
CA VAL A 372 -6.32 -16.69 -18.94
C VAL A 372 -4.81 -16.64 -19.11
N THR A 373 -4.30 -17.32 -20.15
CA THR A 373 -2.88 -17.36 -20.46
C THR A 373 -2.60 -16.56 -21.71
N VAL A 374 -1.62 -15.68 -21.63
CA VAL A 374 -1.21 -14.76 -22.69
C VAL A 374 0.29 -14.85 -22.90
N LYS A 375 0.70 -14.51 -24.12
CA LYS A 375 2.10 -14.47 -24.54
C LYS A 375 2.38 -13.14 -25.20
N ALA A 376 3.56 -12.59 -24.94
CA ALA A 376 4.05 -11.39 -25.59
C ALA A 376 5.57 -11.44 -25.68
N LYS A 377 6.13 -10.75 -26.66
CA LYS A 377 7.57 -10.53 -26.76
C LYS A 377 7.94 -9.21 -26.08
N ASP A 378 9.09 -9.18 -25.43
CA ASP A 378 9.72 -7.95 -24.96
C ASP A 378 10.39 -7.19 -26.12
N ALA A 379 10.97 -6.03 -25.83
CA ALA A 379 11.69 -5.22 -26.82
C ALA A 379 12.95 -5.92 -27.38
N ALA A 380 13.49 -6.92 -26.67
CA ALA A 380 14.62 -7.73 -27.11
C ALA A 380 14.18 -8.96 -27.93
N GLY A 381 12.88 -9.15 -28.15
CA GLY A 381 12.31 -10.27 -28.90
C GLY A 381 12.13 -11.56 -28.10
N LYS A 382 12.42 -11.55 -26.80
CA LYS A 382 12.21 -12.70 -25.90
C LYS A 382 10.73 -12.85 -25.61
N GLU A 383 10.20 -14.06 -25.83
CA GLU A 383 8.81 -14.38 -25.48
C GLU A 383 8.69 -14.63 -23.98
N HIS A 384 7.67 -14.01 -23.39
CA HIS A 384 7.23 -14.22 -22.02
C HIS A 384 5.83 -14.82 -22.00
N THR A 385 5.51 -15.58 -20.95
CA THR A 385 4.16 -16.11 -20.72
C THR A 385 3.61 -15.60 -19.40
N ALA A 386 2.39 -15.07 -19.42
CA ALA A 386 1.65 -14.72 -18.21
C ALA A 386 0.36 -15.54 -18.11
N THR A 387 0.04 -16.00 -16.92
CA THR A 387 -1.28 -16.52 -16.56
C THR A 387 -1.85 -15.64 -15.47
N PHE A 388 -2.98 -15.00 -15.77
CA PHE A 388 -3.74 -14.21 -14.80
C PHE A 388 -5.11 -14.84 -14.53
N GLU A 389 -5.66 -14.52 -13.36
CA GLU A 389 -6.96 -15.01 -12.91
C GLU A 389 -7.95 -13.86 -12.87
N VAL A 390 -9.17 -14.07 -13.39
CA VAL A 390 -10.21 -13.06 -13.48
C VAL A 390 -11.56 -13.60 -13.01
N MET A 391 -12.41 -12.75 -12.44
CA MET A 391 -13.80 -13.14 -12.15
C MET A 391 -14.49 -13.64 -13.43
N PRO A 392 -15.29 -14.73 -13.36
CA PRO A 392 -15.96 -15.30 -14.52
C PRO A 392 -17.02 -14.35 -15.12
N ASP A 393 -17.59 -13.46 -14.31
CA ASP A 393 -18.53 -12.43 -14.73
C ASP A 393 -18.20 -11.10 -14.00
N TYR A 394 -18.96 -10.05 -14.29
CA TYR A 394 -18.89 -8.77 -13.60
C TYR A 394 -19.39 -8.89 -12.16
N LEU A 395 -18.81 -8.08 -11.29
CA LEU A 395 -19.16 -7.95 -9.89
C LEU A 395 -20.68 -7.72 -9.73
N ALA A 396 -21.28 -8.49 -8.83
CA ALA A 396 -22.71 -8.51 -8.60
C ALA A 396 -23.01 -8.60 -7.10
N VAL A 397 -24.16 -8.05 -6.71
CA VAL A 397 -24.72 -8.24 -5.36
C VAL A 397 -25.81 -9.30 -5.42
N GLY A 398 -25.86 -10.17 -4.42
CA GLY A 398 -26.86 -11.24 -4.30
C GLY A 398 -26.28 -12.65 -4.35
N SER A 399 -27.15 -13.65 -4.45
CA SER A 399 -26.79 -15.08 -4.48
C SER A 399 -26.71 -15.61 -5.91
N ASP A 400 -26.25 -16.85 -6.10
CA ASP A 400 -26.26 -17.51 -7.41
C ASP A 400 -27.66 -17.53 -8.07
N ALA A 401 -28.72 -17.63 -7.25
CA ALA A 401 -30.10 -17.64 -7.72
C ALA A 401 -30.67 -16.23 -7.97
N ASP A 402 -30.32 -15.25 -7.14
CA ASP A 402 -30.79 -13.87 -7.24
C ASP A 402 -29.64 -12.87 -7.08
N PHE A 403 -29.04 -12.50 -8.22
CA PHE A 403 -28.01 -11.47 -8.29
C PHE A 403 -28.29 -10.37 -9.32
N VAL A 404 -27.69 -9.22 -9.09
CA VAL A 404 -27.68 -8.08 -10.00
C VAL A 404 -26.25 -7.61 -10.21
N ARG A 405 -25.79 -7.57 -11.47
CA ARG A 405 -24.48 -6.98 -11.85
C ARG A 405 -24.50 -5.49 -11.55
N VAL A 406 -23.51 -4.98 -10.82
CA VAL A 406 -23.58 -3.64 -10.22
C VAL A 406 -22.66 -2.64 -10.92
N PRO A 407 -23.21 -1.70 -11.70
CA PRO A 407 -22.52 -0.46 -12.04
C PRO A 407 -22.11 0.32 -10.78
N MET A 408 -20.89 0.83 -10.75
CA MET A 408 -20.37 1.66 -9.66
C MET A 408 -19.29 2.61 -10.19
N THR A 409 -18.85 3.54 -9.34
CA THR A 409 -17.72 4.43 -9.65
C THR A 409 -16.39 3.66 -9.64
N PRO A 410 -15.36 4.12 -10.38
CA PRO A 410 -14.02 3.56 -10.27
C PRO A 410 -13.44 3.62 -8.85
N MET A 411 -13.80 4.63 -8.04
CA MET A 411 -13.35 4.74 -6.64
C MET A 411 -13.90 3.61 -5.77
N THR A 412 -15.19 3.28 -5.91
CA THR A 412 -15.79 2.12 -5.22
C THR A 412 -15.19 0.82 -5.74
N ALA A 413 -15.03 0.68 -7.05
CA ALA A 413 -14.43 -0.50 -7.67
C ALA A 413 -12.99 -0.74 -7.18
N ALA A 414 -12.17 0.30 -7.10
CA ALA A 414 -10.78 0.22 -6.62
C ALA A 414 -10.69 -0.17 -5.14
N ARG A 415 -11.57 0.38 -4.28
CA ARG A 415 -11.63 0.00 -2.86
C ARG A 415 -12.01 -1.47 -2.66
N ILE A 416 -12.99 -1.95 -3.42
CA ILE A 416 -13.35 -3.37 -3.42
C ILE A 416 -12.19 -4.24 -3.95
N ALA A 417 -11.53 -3.81 -5.03
CA ALA A 417 -10.40 -4.53 -5.58
C ALA A 417 -9.27 -4.67 -4.54
N ASP A 418 -8.89 -3.58 -3.86
CA ASP A 418 -7.90 -3.62 -2.79
C ASP A 418 -8.29 -4.56 -1.64
N ALA A 419 -9.55 -4.48 -1.19
CA ALA A 419 -10.06 -5.34 -0.12
C ALA A 419 -10.00 -6.83 -0.49
N PHE A 420 -10.20 -7.16 -1.77
CA PHE A 420 -10.24 -8.53 -2.26
C PHE A 420 -8.88 -9.04 -2.74
N GLY A 421 -7.80 -8.24 -2.66
CA GLY A 421 -6.50 -8.62 -3.22
C GLY A 421 -6.52 -8.68 -4.75
N CYS A 422 -7.36 -7.86 -5.37
CA CYS A 422 -7.62 -7.79 -6.80
C CYS A 422 -7.20 -6.44 -7.39
N ALA A 423 -7.23 -6.35 -8.72
CA ALA A 423 -6.98 -5.15 -9.51
C ALA A 423 -8.06 -4.99 -10.59
N LEU A 424 -8.17 -3.78 -11.12
CA LEU A 424 -8.98 -3.49 -12.30
C LEU A 424 -8.17 -3.81 -13.58
N PRO A 425 -8.81 -4.33 -14.64
CA PRO A 425 -8.13 -4.75 -15.85
C PRO A 425 -7.66 -3.55 -16.67
N THR A 426 -6.69 -3.76 -17.55
CA THR A 426 -6.40 -2.81 -18.64
C THR A 426 -7.29 -3.12 -19.85
N ARG A 427 -7.26 -2.25 -20.86
CA ARG A 427 -7.87 -2.55 -22.17
C ARG A 427 -7.43 -3.90 -22.73
N LYS A 428 -6.12 -4.17 -22.74
CA LYS A 428 -5.56 -5.43 -23.23
C LYS A 428 -6.12 -6.63 -22.46
N VAL A 429 -6.17 -6.55 -21.12
CA VAL A 429 -6.75 -7.64 -20.31
C VAL A 429 -8.21 -7.88 -20.68
N VAL A 430 -9.01 -6.83 -20.89
CA VAL A 430 -10.41 -6.98 -21.32
C VAL A 430 -10.50 -7.71 -22.67
N ASP A 431 -9.66 -7.37 -23.65
CA ASP A 431 -9.63 -8.04 -24.96
C ASP A 431 -9.20 -9.51 -24.87
N GLU A 432 -8.24 -9.83 -23.99
CA GLU A 432 -7.78 -11.21 -23.73
C GLU A 432 -8.89 -12.03 -23.04
N VAL A 433 -9.59 -11.44 -22.08
CA VAL A 433 -10.76 -12.06 -21.42
C VAL A 433 -11.86 -12.33 -22.43
N TYR A 434 -12.17 -11.37 -23.30
CA TYR A 434 -13.16 -11.57 -24.35
C TYR A 434 -12.77 -12.74 -25.27
N ARG A 435 -11.51 -12.81 -25.70
CA ARG A 435 -11.02 -13.92 -26.55
C ARG A 435 -11.15 -15.26 -25.84
N ALA A 436 -10.76 -15.33 -24.57
CA ALA A 436 -10.81 -16.55 -23.76
C ALA A 436 -12.22 -16.97 -23.31
N ALA A 437 -13.20 -16.06 -23.30
CA ALA A 437 -14.56 -16.33 -22.87
C ALA A 437 -15.23 -17.41 -23.72
N SER A 438 -15.73 -18.46 -23.08
CA SER A 438 -16.56 -19.51 -23.70
C SER A 438 -17.93 -18.98 -24.10
N VAL A 439 -18.41 -17.98 -23.38
CA VAL A 439 -19.75 -17.39 -23.57
C VAL A 439 -19.60 -15.91 -23.94
N LYS A 440 -20.07 -15.55 -25.14
CA LYS A 440 -20.03 -14.18 -25.68
C LYS A 440 -21.44 -13.76 -26.05
N TRP A 441 -22.00 -12.82 -25.32
CA TRP A 441 -23.37 -12.36 -25.53
C TRP A 441 -23.44 -11.00 -26.19
N ASP A 442 -24.57 -10.74 -26.84
CA ASP A 442 -24.81 -9.47 -27.48
C ASP A 442 -24.97 -8.33 -26.46
N PRO A 443 -24.33 -7.18 -26.70
CA PRO A 443 -24.69 -5.92 -26.08
C PRO A 443 -26.20 -5.63 -26.13
N LYS A 444 -26.79 -5.18 -25.01
CA LYS A 444 -28.21 -4.75 -24.94
C LYS A 444 -28.31 -3.26 -24.60
N PRO A 445 -28.22 -2.35 -25.59
CA PRO A 445 -28.33 -0.91 -25.34
C PRO A 445 -29.69 -0.53 -24.75
N MET A 446 -29.69 0.48 -23.88
CA MET A 446 -30.87 1.12 -23.29
C MET A 446 -30.70 2.64 -23.39
N THR A 447 -31.79 3.35 -23.66
CA THR A 447 -31.75 4.80 -23.97
C THR A 447 -32.28 5.69 -22.84
N GLU A 448 -33.02 5.13 -21.89
CA GLU A 448 -33.75 5.90 -20.87
C GLU A 448 -33.19 5.69 -19.45
N ALA A 449 -33.27 6.74 -18.62
CA ALA A 449 -32.93 6.74 -17.20
C ALA A 449 -31.64 5.96 -16.87
N ARG A 450 -30.58 6.18 -17.66
CA ARG A 450 -29.40 5.32 -17.76
C ARG A 450 -28.62 5.13 -16.46
N GLU A 451 -28.78 6.03 -15.51
CA GLU A 451 -28.08 6.05 -14.21
C GLU A 451 -28.94 5.53 -13.05
N SER A 452 -30.20 5.13 -13.32
CA SER A 452 -31.15 4.72 -12.28
C SER A 452 -30.97 3.24 -11.87
N PRO A 453 -31.15 2.90 -10.57
CA PRO A 453 -31.13 1.51 -10.10
C PRO A 453 -32.15 0.61 -10.82
N ALA A 454 -33.33 1.14 -11.13
CA ALA A 454 -34.34 0.43 -11.92
C ALA A 454 -33.83 0.02 -13.32
N THR A 455 -33.13 0.91 -14.02
CA THR A 455 -32.49 0.60 -15.31
C THR A 455 -31.36 -0.42 -15.14
N PHE A 456 -30.58 -0.37 -14.05
CA PHE A 456 -29.54 -1.36 -13.77
C PHE A 456 -30.14 -2.76 -13.60
N LEU A 457 -31.23 -2.86 -12.84
CA LEU A 457 -31.99 -4.09 -12.64
C LEU A 457 -32.56 -4.61 -13.97
N ARG A 458 -33.20 -3.74 -14.76
CA ARG A 458 -33.75 -4.10 -16.07
C ARG A 458 -32.66 -4.62 -17.03
N HIS A 459 -31.51 -3.95 -17.10
CA HIS A 459 -30.40 -4.40 -17.94
C HIS A 459 -29.85 -5.76 -17.48
N ASN A 460 -29.76 -5.99 -16.17
CA ASN A 460 -29.37 -7.29 -15.64
C ASN A 460 -30.35 -8.40 -16.08
N THR A 461 -31.66 -8.13 -16.06
CA THR A 461 -32.68 -9.05 -16.58
C THR A 461 -32.49 -9.33 -18.06
N LEU A 462 -32.28 -8.30 -18.90
CA LEU A 462 -32.01 -8.49 -20.35
C LEU A 462 -30.76 -9.34 -20.62
N ILE A 463 -29.72 -9.22 -19.77
CA ILE A 463 -28.55 -10.11 -19.85
C ILE A 463 -28.92 -11.53 -19.43
N LYS A 464 -29.69 -11.72 -18.35
CA LYS A 464 -30.14 -13.04 -17.90
C LYS A 464 -31.08 -13.74 -18.87
N GLU A 465 -31.85 -13.00 -19.66
CA GLU A 465 -32.67 -13.59 -20.72
C GLU A 465 -31.82 -14.23 -21.83
N GLN A 466 -30.55 -13.81 -21.99
CA GLN A 466 -29.59 -14.43 -22.90
C GLN A 466 -28.95 -15.72 -22.33
N LEU A 467 -29.14 -16.03 -21.04
CA LEU A 467 -28.52 -17.16 -20.35
C LEU A 467 -29.16 -18.52 -20.65
N ALA A 468 -30.11 -18.64 -21.59
CA ALA A 468 -30.96 -19.83 -21.77
C ALA A 468 -30.17 -21.14 -21.98
N GLY A 469 -29.85 -21.82 -20.86
CA GLY A 469 -29.10 -23.09 -20.81
C GLY A 469 -27.65 -23.00 -20.33
N GLU A 470 -27.08 -21.81 -20.14
CA GLU A 470 -25.69 -21.61 -19.72
C GLU A 470 -25.51 -21.77 -18.20
N LYS A 471 -24.39 -22.40 -17.80
CA LYS A 471 -24.09 -22.64 -16.38
C LYS A 471 -23.41 -21.41 -15.75
N PRO A 472 -23.90 -20.91 -14.59
CA PRO A 472 -23.18 -19.89 -13.83
C PRO A 472 -21.73 -20.29 -13.57
N GLY A 473 -20.82 -19.33 -13.69
CA GLY A 473 -19.39 -19.53 -13.47
C GLY A 473 -18.57 -19.73 -14.75
N GLU A 474 -19.18 -19.94 -15.93
CA GLU A 474 -18.45 -19.81 -17.20
C GLU A 474 -17.88 -18.40 -17.39
N LEU A 475 -16.76 -18.30 -18.12
CA LEU A 475 -16.17 -16.98 -18.40
C LEU A 475 -17.04 -16.29 -19.47
N VAL A 476 -17.82 -15.30 -19.04
CA VAL A 476 -18.72 -14.53 -19.92
C VAL A 476 -18.11 -13.21 -20.32
N ALA A 477 -18.36 -12.74 -21.54
CA ALA A 477 -17.92 -11.42 -22.01
C ALA A 477 -18.93 -10.76 -22.97
N GLY A 478 -18.68 -9.48 -23.31
CA GLY A 478 -19.47 -8.71 -24.29
C GLY A 478 -20.60 -7.85 -23.71
N VAL A 479 -21.10 -8.13 -22.50
CA VAL A 479 -22.34 -7.52 -22.00
C VAL A 479 -22.21 -6.17 -21.28
N LYS A 480 -21.00 -5.73 -20.95
CA LYS A 480 -20.74 -4.44 -20.27
C LYS A 480 -19.55 -3.72 -20.88
N LYS A 481 -19.42 -2.44 -20.52
CA LYS A 481 -18.22 -1.62 -20.67
C LYS A 481 -17.42 -1.73 -19.38
N ASP A 482 -16.24 -2.31 -19.46
CA ASP A 482 -15.34 -2.46 -18.34
C ASP A 482 -14.78 -1.10 -17.91
N ILE A 483 -14.76 -0.86 -16.59
CA ILE A 483 -13.89 0.16 -16.00
C ILE A 483 -12.46 -0.38 -16.04
N VAL A 484 -11.56 0.36 -16.69
CA VAL A 484 -10.17 -0.08 -16.93
C VAL A 484 -9.13 0.87 -16.38
N ILE A 485 -7.93 0.36 -16.13
CA ILE A 485 -6.73 1.14 -15.85
C ILE A 485 -6.01 1.48 -17.16
N THR A 486 -5.52 2.72 -17.29
CA THR A 486 -4.89 3.25 -18.51
C THR A 486 -4.00 4.45 -18.18
N ASN A 487 -2.94 4.67 -18.97
CA ASN A 487 -2.09 5.87 -18.83
C ASN A 487 -2.86 7.16 -19.13
N ARG A 488 -3.96 7.06 -19.88
CA ARG A 488 -4.81 8.20 -20.22
C ARG A 488 -5.41 8.91 -19.00
N LEU A 489 -5.54 8.23 -17.86
CA LEU A 489 -6.01 8.86 -16.62
C LEU A 489 -5.09 10.00 -16.12
N ALA A 490 -3.84 10.04 -16.58
CA ALA A 490 -2.93 11.16 -16.32
C ALA A 490 -3.20 12.38 -17.21
N GLU A 491 -3.88 12.23 -18.35
CA GLU A 491 -4.22 13.35 -19.25
C GLU A 491 -5.16 14.35 -18.57
N LYS A 492 -6.06 13.84 -17.72
CA LYS A 492 -7.07 14.65 -17.03
C LYS A 492 -7.54 14.02 -15.73
N SER A 493 -7.43 14.76 -14.65
CA SER A 493 -7.91 14.36 -13.32
C SER A 493 -9.43 14.15 -13.29
N ASN A 494 -9.88 13.33 -12.34
CA ASN A 494 -11.29 13.07 -12.05
C ASN A 494 -12.05 12.52 -13.26
N ARG A 495 -11.55 11.42 -13.80
CA ARG A 495 -12.05 10.73 -14.99
C ARG A 495 -12.18 9.24 -14.77
N VAL A 496 -13.17 8.64 -15.41
CA VAL A 496 -13.29 7.18 -15.54
C VAL A 496 -12.88 6.77 -16.95
N ALA A 497 -12.03 5.76 -17.06
CA ALA A 497 -11.74 5.09 -18.30
C ALA A 497 -12.66 3.88 -18.46
N ILE A 498 -13.42 3.88 -19.56
CA ILE A 498 -14.31 2.78 -19.93
C ILE A 498 -13.95 2.23 -21.29
N TYR A 499 -14.06 0.92 -21.46
CA TYR A 499 -13.74 0.21 -22.69
C TYR A 499 -14.59 -1.05 -22.86
N GLY A 500 -14.78 -1.51 -24.10
CA GLY A 500 -15.29 -2.84 -24.40
C GLY A 500 -16.72 -2.85 -24.92
N TRP A 501 -17.61 -3.61 -24.29
CA TRP A 501 -18.96 -3.89 -24.80
C TRP A 501 -18.90 -4.50 -26.20
N HIS A 502 -18.09 -5.55 -26.32
CA HIS A 502 -17.75 -6.21 -27.57
C HIS A 502 -18.95 -6.91 -28.19
N LYS A 503 -19.13 -6.73 -29.50
CA LYS A 503 -20.02 -7.55 -30.33
C LYS A 503 -19.47 -8.98 -30.45
N PRO A 504 -20.26 -9.98 -30.89
CA PRO A 504 -19.80 -11.36 -31.08
C PRO A 504 -18.62 -11.54 -32.05
N ASP A 505 -18.38 -10.57 -32.95
CA ASP A 505 -17.23 -10.52 -33.85
C ASP A 505 -15.93 -10.03 -33.15
N GLY A 506 -15.99 -9.72 -31.86
CA GLY A 506 -14.89 -9.19 -31.08
C GLY A 506 -14.63 -7.70 -31.24
N LYS A 507 -15.47 -6.96 -31.98
CA LYS A 507 -15.33 -5.51 -32.11
C LYS A 507 -15.93 -4.81 -30.89
N ALA A 508 -15.11 -4.05 -30.16
CA ALA A 508 -15.57 -3.19 -29.07
C ALA A 508 -16.50 -2.08 -29.59
N ILE A 509 -17.69 -1.94 -29.00
CA ILE A 509 -18.59 -0.80 -29.27
C ILE A 509 -18.08 0.45 -28.56
N GLN A 510 -17.56 0.29 -27.34
CA GLN A 510 -16.98 1.37 -26.56
C GLN A 510 -15.46 1.40 -26.78
N PRO A 511 -14.92 2.37 -27.55
CA PRO A 511 -13.48 2.60 -27.58
C PRO A 511 -13.00 3.09 -26.23
N LEU A 512 -11.68 2.97 -25.98
CA LEU A 512 -11.06 3.45 -24.74
C LEU A 512 -11.22 4.96 -24.65
N THR A 513 -11.99 5.42 -23.67
CA THR A 513 -12.31 6.83 -23.52
C THR A 513 -12.30 7.26 -22.06
N ILE A 514 -11.98 8.53 -21.83
CA ILE A 514 -11.97 9.22 -20.54
C ILE A 514 -12.87 10.48 -20.57
N VAL A 515 -13.90 10.50 -21.43
CA VAL A 515 -14.76 11.68 -21.60
C VAL A 515 -15.61 11.98 -20.36
N HIS A 516 -15.97 10.94 -19.60
CA HIS A 516 -16.85 11.04 -18.44
C HIS A 516 -16.07 11.33 -17.15
N ARG A 517 -16.68 12.09 -16.24
CA ARG A 517 -16.19 12.22 -14.86
C ARG A 517 -16.19 10.86 -14.18
N ASP A 518 -15.30 10.68 -13.22
CA ASP A 518 -15.24 9.52 -12.35
C ASP A 518 -16.50 9.31 -11.49
N THR A 519 -17.36 10.32 -11.34
CA THR A 519 -18.67 10.19 -10.72
C THR A 519 -19.76 9.65 -11.64
N TYR A 520 -19.50 9.51 -12.94
CA TYR A 520 -20.48 9.01 -13.91
C TYR A 520 -20.63 7.49 -13.79
N VAL A 521 -21.87 7.01 -13.66
CA VAL A 521 -22.18 5.58 -13.58
C VAL A 521 -23.47 5.31 -14.34
N ASP A 522 -23.41 4.48 -15.38
CA ASP A 522 -24.59 4.04 -16.12
C ASP A 522 -24.77 2.52 -16.12
N TYR A 523 -25.95 2.06 -16.57
CA TYR A 523 -26.34 0.66 -16.63
C TYR A 523 -25.34 -0.24 -17.38
N SER A 524 -24.55 0.33 -18.29
CA SER A 524 -23.62 -0.39 -19.15
C SER A 524 -22.25 -0.57 -18.50
N HIS A 525 -21.94 0.11 -17.39
CA HIS A 525 -20.69 -0.09 -16.65
C HIS A 525 -20.63 -1.52 -16.06
N GLY A 526 -19.44 -2.11 -16.15
CA GLY A 526 -19.08 -3.38 -15.58
C GLY A 526 -17.76 -3.27 -14.81
N VAL A 527 -17.71 -3.88 -13.64
CA VAL A 527 -16.49 -4.05 -12.86
C VAL A 527 -16.15 -5.53 -12.88
N ARG A 528 -15.06 -5.90 -13.54
CA ARG A 528 -14.53 -7.26 -13.52
C ARG A 528 -13.20 -7.23 -12.80
N LEU A 529 -13.08 -7.97 -11.71
CA LEU A 529 -11.85 -7.99 -10.93
C LEU A 529 -10.91 -9.08 -11.45
N MET A 530 -9.62 -8.77 -11.50
CA MET A 530 -8.56 -9.76 -11.70
C MET A 530 -7.71 -9.89 -10.44
N SER A 531 -7.18 -11.08 -10.17
CA SER A 531 -6.25 -11.29 -9.05
C SER A 531 -5.03 -10.37 -9.19
N ARG A 532 -4.55 -9.82 -8.07
CA ARG A 532 -3.27 -9.08 -8.06
C ARG A 532 -2.09 -10.00 -8.33
N THR A 533 -2.20 -11.28 -8.01
CA THR A 533 -1.13 -12.25 -8.29
C THR A 533 -1.27 -12.76 -9.72
N VAL A 534 -0.25 -12.49 -10.53
CA VAL A 534 -0.10 -12.98 -11.90
C VAL A 534 1.12 -13.88 -11.95
N THR A 535 0.99 -15.05 -12.58
CA THR A 535 2.13 -15.95 -12.79
C THR A 535 2.82 -15.57 -14.09
N VAL A 536 4.06 -15.08 -14.03
CA VAL A 536 4.89 -14.73 -15.19
C VAL A 536 6.10 -15.66 -15.25
N ASP A 537 6.26 -16.38 -16.35
CA ASP A 537 7.32 -17.38 -16.57
C ASP A 537 7.45 -18.36 -15.38
N GLY A 538 6.29 -18.81 -14.87
CA GLY A 538 6.20 -19.75 -13.75
C GLY A 538 6.39 -19.13 -12.36
N LYS A 539 6.58 -17.81 -12.23
CA LYS A 539 6.80 -17.13 -10.95
C LYS A 539 5.64 -16.18 -10.61
N PRO A 540 5.11 -16.19 -9.38
CA PRO A 540 4.11 -15.23 -8.97
C PRO A 540 4.72 -13.82 -8.91
N ARG A 541 3.97 -12.85 -9.43
CA ARG A 541 4.29 -11.43 -9.40
C ARG A 541 3.03 -10.64 -9.12
N ASP A 542 3.16 -9.52 -8.43
CA ASP A 542 2.05 -8.58 -8.32
C ASP A 542 1.86 -7.87 -9.69
N VAL A 543 0.60 -7.80 -10.14
CA VAL A 543 0.18 -7.25 -11.44
C VAL A 543 0.73 -5.84 -11.67
N ARG A 544 0.87 -5.04 -10.61
CA ARG A 544 1.37 -3.67 -10.73
C ARG A 544 2.83 -3.63 -11.18
N HIS A 545 3.65 -4.57 -10.72
CA HIS A 545 5.03 -4.71 -11.22
C HIS A 545 5.08 -5.19 -12.67
N VAL A 546 4.18 -6.11 -13.06
CA VAL A 546 4.08 -6.58 -14.44
C VAL A 546 3.68 -5.42 -15.37
N LEU A 547 2.71 -4.61 -14.95
CA LEU A 547 2.24 -3.45 -15.70
C LEU A 547 3.29 -2.34 -15.80
N TYR A 548 4.12 -2.15 -14.78
CA TYR A 548 5.19 -1.13 -14.78
C TYR A 548 6.44 -1.56 -15.57
N ALA A 549 6.83 -2.83 -15.50
CA ALA A 549 8.11 -3.28 -16.05
C ALA A 549 8.12 -3.28 -17.59
N ALA A 550 9.07 -2.57 -18.20
CA ALA A 550 9.11 -2.39 -19.66
C ALA A 550 9.30 -3.69 -20.47
N ASP A 551 9.92 -4.71 -19.87
CA ASP A 551 10.10 -6.04 -20.45
C ASP A 551 8.87 -6.94 -20.29
N LEU A 552 7.96 -6.64 -19.36
CA LEU A 552 6.79 -7.47 -19.05
C LEU A 552 5.44 -6.82 -19.36
N CYS A 553 5.37 -5.48 -19.46
CA CYS A 553 4.11 -4.76 -19.59
C CYS A 553 3.32 -5.20 -20.82
N SER A 554 3.99 -5.60 -21.90
CA SER A 554 3.36 -6.09 -23.13
C SER A 554 2.50 -7.33 -22.90
N LEU A 555 2.63 -8.06 -21.79
CA LEU A 555 1.75 -9.17 -21.43
C LEU A 555 0.34 -8.69 -21.07
N LEU A 556 0.22 -7.54 -20.42
CA LEU A 556 -1.03 -7.07 -19.81
C LEU A 556 -1.42 -5.64 -20.22
N SER A 557 -0.61 -4.93 -20.99
CA SER A 557 -0.84 -3.57 -21.47
C SER A 557 -0.38 -3.48 -22.91
N ASP A 558 -1.11 -2.70 -23.70
CA ASP A 558 -0.72 -2.29 -25.04
C ASP A 558 -0.49 -0.76 -25.14
N GLU A 559 -0.38 -0.10 -23.99
CA GLU A 559 0.02 1.30 -23.84
C GLU A 559 1.49 1.45 -23.39
N GLY A 560 2.22 0.34 -23.31
CA GLY A 560 3.52 0.27 -22.64
C GLY A 560 3.39 0.22 -21.11
N PRO A 561 4.45 0.60 -20.38
CA PRO A 561 4.44 0.69 -18.92
C PRO A 561 3.28 1.54 -18.37
N ILE A 562 2.55 1.02 -17.39
CA ILE A 562 1.54 1.77 -16.63
C ILE A 562 2.16 2.27 -15.33
N LEU A 563 2.28 3.60 -15.19
CA LEU A 563 2.92 4.24 -14.03
C LEU A 563 1.99 4.34 -12.81
N ARG A 564 0.67 4.34 -13.05
CA ARG A 564 -0.37 4.41 -12.02
C ARG A 564 -1.36 3.26 -12.23
N PRO A 565 -1.06 2.07 -11.69
CA PRO A 565 -1.85 0.87 -11.93
C PRO A 565 -3.12 0.77 -11.06
N ALA A 566 -3.65 1.91 -10.60
CA ALA A 566 -4.85 2.03 -9.76
C ALA A 566 -5.53 3.40 -10.01
N TYR A 567 -6.84 3.47 -9.72
CA TYR A 567 -7.61 4.72 -9.69
C TYR A 567 -7.36 5.52 -8.42
#